data_AF-A0A7C4HMY6-F1
#
_entry.id   AF-A0A7C4HMY6-F1
#
_cell.length_a   1.000
_cell.length_b   1.000
_cell.length_c   1.000
_cell.angle_alpha   90.00
_cell.angle_beta   90.00
_cell.angle_gamma   90.00
#
_symmetry.space_group_name_H-M   'P 1'
#
loop_
_entity.id
_entity.type
_entity.pdbx_description
1 polymer ?
#
loop_
_entity_poly.entity_id
_entity_poly.type
_entity_poly.pdbx_seq_one_letter_code
_entity_poly.pdbx_strand_id
1 'polypeptide(L)'
;MKRALVLVTLFSLSRLAAAAPGFEPAPALFSPPLSPRLANYRIEVRLDPQAKLLHGRETLTWKNDQAFAVSDLWFHLYQNAFRNSRSTFMKEEALAGGMKVKKDGWGFIEINAIRLASGEDLMPTSSS
;
A
#
# COMPACT_ATOMS: atom_id res chain seq x y z
N MET A 1 -53.52 -10.98 -42.95
CA MET A 1 -53.05 -11.68 -41.74
C MET A 1 -51.61 -11.25 -41.48
N LYS A 2 -51.38 -10.37 -40.49
CA LYS A 2 -50.05 -9.78 -40.19
C LYS A 2 -49.30 -10.69 -39.21
N ARG A 3 -48.13 -11.21 -39.57
CA ARG A 3 -47.23 -11.92 -38.65
C ARG A 3 -46.17 -10.93 -38.18
N ALA A 4 -46.17 -10.62 -36.88
CA ALA A 4 -45.14 -9.82 -36.23
C ALA A 4 -44.00 -10.74 -35.77
N LEU A 5 -42.77 -10.44 -36.20
CA LEU A 5 -41.55 -11.11 -35.76
C LEU A 5 -41.00 -10.36 -34.55
N VAL A 6 -41.02 -10.97 -33.37
CA VAL A 6 -40.36 -10.43 -32.17
C VAL A 6 -38.90 -10.90 -32.21
N LEU A 7 -37.99 -9.96 -32.44
CA LEU A 7 -36.55 -10.20 -32.36
C LEU A 7 -36.10 -9.94 -30.91
N VAL A 8 -35.85 -11.01 -30.15
CA VAL A 8 -35.23 -10.91 -28.82
C VAL A 8 -33.72 -10.83 -29.03
N THR A 9 -33.17 -9.62 -28.96
CA THR A 9 -31.72 -9.42 -28.86
C THR A 9 -31.28 -9.75 -27.44
N LEU A 10 -30.61 -10.89 -27.26
CA LEU A 10 -29.85 -11.19 -26.05
C LEU A 10 -28.63 -10.24 -25.99
N PHE A 11 -28.68 -9.27 -25.07
CA PHE A 11 -27.47 -8.57 -24.65
C PHE A 11 -26.63 -9.52 -23.80
N SER A 12 -25.58 -10.08 -24.37
CA SER A 12 -24.51 -10.72 -23.60
C SER A 12 -23.81 -9.65 -22.78
N LEU A 13 -24.12 -9.59 -21.48
CA LEU A 13 -23.31 -8.84 -20.51
C LEU A 13 -21.98 -9.57 -20.35
N SER A 14 -21.02 -9.27 -21.22
CA SER A 14 -19.63 -9.65 -21.00
C SER A 14 -19.15 -8.91 -19.76
N ARG A 15 -19.09 -9.61 -18.61
CA ARG A 15 -18.33 -9.12 -17.46
C ARG A 15 -16.89 -8.94 -17.94
N LEU A 16 -16.41 -7.70 -18.07
CA LEU A 16 -14.98 -7.47 -17.98
C LEU A 16 -14.58 -7.95 -16.58
N ALA A 17 -14.00 -9.14 -16.50
CA ALA A 17 -13.15 -9.46 -15.38
C ALA A 17 -12.03 -8.42 -15.43
N ALA A 18 -12.05 -7.47 -14.50
CA ALA A 18 -10.86 -6.68 -14.23
C ALA A 18 -9.78 -7.71 -13.87
N ALA A 19 -8.81 -7.91 -14.77
CA ALA A 19 -7.65 -8.71 -14.46
C ALA A 19 -7.06 -8.11 -13.18
N ALA A 20 -7.03 -8.88 -12.09
CA ALA A 20 -6.22 -8.52 -10.94
C ALA A 20 -4.83 -8.19 -11.48
N PRO A 21 -4.20 -7.07 -11.09
CA PRO A 21 -2.91 -6.67 -11.64
C PRO A 21 -1.96 -7.87 -11.55
N GLY A 22 -1.68 -8.45 -12.72
CA GLY A 22 -0.88 -9.66 -12.82
C GLY A 22 0.49 -9.44 -12.22
N PHE A 23 1.05 -10.51 -11.65
CA PHE A 23 2.43 -10.60 -11.22
C PHE A 23 3.33 -10.39 -12.44
N GLU A 24 3.79 -9.16 -12.66
CA GLU A 24 4.91 -8.91 -13.55
C GLU A 24 6.18 -9.04 -12.71
N PRO A 25 7.00 -10.10 -12.93
CA PRO A 25 8.25 -10.24 -12.21
C PRO A 25 9.14 -9.03 -12.50
N ALA A 26 9.73 -8.45 -11.46
CA ALA A 26 10.67 -7.36 -11.62
C ALA A 26 11.82 -7.80 -12.56
N PRO A 27 12.24 -6.97 -13.52
CA PRO A 27 13.27 -7.35 -14.48
C PRO A 27 14.57 -7.78 -13.78
N ALA A 28 15.20 -8.83 -14.32
CA ALA A 28 16.47 -9.33 -13.83
C ALA A 28 17.60 -8.36 -14.22
N LEU A 29 18.04 -7.55 -13.26
CA LEU A 29 19.18 -6.62 -13.44
C LEU A 29 20.53 -7.35 -13.53
N PHE A 30 20.62 -8.58 -13.01
CA PHE A 30 21.85 -9.38 -12.96
C PHE A 30 21.59 -10.84 -13.37
N SER A 31 22.57 -11.45 -14.02
CA SER A 31 22.64 -12.88 -14.34
C SER A 31 23.93 -13.48 -13.77
N PRO A 32 23.87 -14.34 -12.73
CA PRO A 32 22.66 -14.75 -12.00
C PRO A 32 22.10 -13.63 -11.09
N PRO A 33 20.83 -13.72 -10.67
CA PRO A 33 20.25 -12.77 -9.71
C PRO A 33 20.92 -12.88 -8.32
N LEU A 34 21.11 -11.74 -7.66
CA LEU A 34 21.74 -11.65 -6.33
C LEU A 34 20.75 -11.84 -5.16
N SER A 35 19.45 -11.99 -5.42
CA SER A 35 18.40 -12.12 -4.42
C SER A 35 17.23 -12.96 -4.95
N PRO A 36 16.53 -13.72 -4.09
CA PRO A 36 15.33 -14.49 -4.45
C PRO A 36 14.08 -13.64 -4.73
N ARG A 37 14.11 -12.32 -4.51
CA ARG A 37 13.01 -11.37 -4.81
C ARG A 37 11.68 -11.74 -4.14
N LEU A 38 11.75 -12.08 -2.84
CA LEU A 38 10.59 -12.52 -2.06
C LEU A 38 9.55 -11.42 -1.79
N ALA A 39 9.96 -10.15 -1.88
CA ALA A 39 9.06 -8.99 -1.75
C ALA A 39 9.15 -8.12 -3.01
N ASN A 40 8.00 -7.75 -3.55
CA ASN A 40 7.88 -6.86 -4.71
C ASN A 40 6.86 -5.77 -4.40
N TYR A 41 7.20 -4.55 -4.81
CA TYR A 41 6.44 -3.34 -4.48
C TYR A 41 6.04 -2.64 -5.76
N ARG A 42 4.76 -2.29 -5.88
CA ARG A 42 4.28 -1.30 -6.85
C ARG A 42 3.80 -0.08 -6.09
N ILE A 43 4.44 1.06 -6.34
CA ILE A 43 4.17 2.31 -5.65
C ILE A 43 3.66 3.32 -6.68
N GLU A 44 2.41 3.75 -6.51
CA GLU A 44 1.77 4.79 -7.31
C GLU A 44 1.66 6.04 -6.44
N VAL A 45 2.24 7.16 -6.88
CA VAL A 45 2.32 8.38 -6.08
C VAL A 45 1.96 9.61 -6.91
N ARG A 46 1.23 10.53 -6.28
CA ARG A 46 0.95 11.87 -6.78
C ARG A 46 1.51 12.90 -5.79
N LEU A 47 2.23 13.88 -6.31
CA LEU A 47 2.69 15.04 -5.55
C LEU A 47 1.59 16.10 -5.47
N ASP A 48 1.38 16.64 -4.27
CA ASP A 48 0.65 17.87 -4.03
C ASP A 48 1.63 18.94 -3.52
N PRO A 49 2.10 19.86 -4.40
CA PRO A 49 3.09 20.86 -4.01
C PRO A 49 2.51 21.96 -3.13
N GLN A 50 1.21 22.25 -3.22
CA GLN A 50 0.58 23.28 -2.40
C GLN A 50 0.44 22.80 -0.95
N ALA A 51 -0.04 21.57 -0.77
CA ALA A 51 -0.14 20.94 0.54
C ALA A 51 1.20 20.41 1.07
N LYS A 52 2.23 20.32 0.20
CA LYS A 52 3.52 19.65 0.47
C LYS A 52 3.33 18.18 0.91
N LEU A 53 2.44 17.47 0.21
CA LEU A 53 2.10 16.08 0.52
C LEU A 53 2.36 15.14 -0.67
N LEU A 54 2.59 13.88 -0.36
CA LEU A 54 2.56 12.78 -1.30
C LEU A 54 1.31 11.94 -1.00
N HIS A 55 0.49 11.69 -2.01
CA HIS A 55 -0.63 10.76 -1.94
C HIS A 55 -0.24 9.51 -2.72
N GLY A 56 -0.38 8.33 -2.13
CA GLY A 56 0.00 7.13 -2.84
C GLY A 56 -0.74 5.88 -2.43
N ARG A 57 -0.56 4.86 -3.26
CA ARG A 57 -0.99 3.49 -3.04
C ARG A 57 0.21 2.58 -3.26
N GLU A 58 0.47 1.73 -2.29
CA GLU A 58 1.47 0.67 -2.38
C GLU A 58 0.76 -0.68 -2.48
N THR A 59 1.23 -1.52 -3.41
CA THR A 59 0.86 -2.94 -3.47
C THR A 59 2.10 -3.76 -3.18
N LEU A 60 2.13 -4.43 -2.02
CA LEU A 60 3.17 -5.38 -1.65
C LEU A 60 2.73 -6.80 -2.03
N THR A 61 3.53 -7.47 -2.84
CA THR A 61 3.46 -8.93 -3.04
C THR A 61 4.62 -9.57 -2.33
N TRP A 62 4.32 -10.42 -1.34
CA TRP A 62 5.32 -11.12 -0.54
C TRP A 62 5.12 -12.63 -0.61
N LYS A 63 6.22 -13.37 -0.67
CA LYS A 63 6.26 -14.83 -0.55
C LYS A 63 6.94 -15.21 0.76
N ASN A 64 6.23 -15.97 1.59
CA ASN A 64 6.83 -16.67 2.71
C ASN A 64 7.69 -17.83 2.19
N ASP A 65 9.00 -17.79 2.43
CA ASP A 65 9.94 -18.86 2.10
C ASP A 65 10.29 -19.75 3.30
N GLN A 66 9.68 -19.49 4.46
CA GLN A 66 9.87 -20.28 5.66
C GLN A 66 8.96 -21.51 5.69
N ALA A 67 9.38 -22.53 6.44
CA ALA A 67 8.60 -23.76 6.62
C ALA A 67 7.37 -23.58 7.53
N PHE A 68 7.27 -22.45 8.24
CA PHE A 68 6.20 -22.15 9.18
C PHE A 68 5.39 -20.94 8.73
N ALA A 69 4.15 -20.85 9.22
CA ALA A 69 3.27 -19.72 8.95
C ALA A 69 3.77 -18.45 9.63
N VAL A 70 3.68 -17.32 8.93
CA VAL A 70 3.97 -15.98 9.45
C VAL A 70 2.64 -15.26 9.63
N SER A 71 2.35 -14.81 10.84
CA SER A 71 1.12 -14.10 11.21
C SER A 71 1.19 -12.60 11.00
N ASP A 72 2.40 -12.02 11.04
CA ASP A 72 2.60 -10.58 11.13
C ASP A 72 3.58 -10.07 10.09
N LEU A 73 3.25 -8.92 9.49
CA LEU A 73 4.15 -8.15 8.63
C LEU A 73 4.40 -6.78 9.27
N TRP A 74 5.67 -6.43 9.43
CA TRP A 74 6.11 -5.20 10.05
C TRP A 74 6.54 -4.21 8.98
N PHE A 75 6.01 -2.98 9.04
CA PHE A 75 6.30 -1.92 8.08
C PHE A 75 7.04 -0.76 8.76
N HIS A 76 8.09 -0.26 8.11
CA HIS A 76 8.85 0.88 8.60
C HIS A 76 8.21 2.20 8.15
N LEU A 77 7.45 2.83 9.04
CA LEU A 77 6.87 4.15 8.81
C LEU A 77 7.78 5.25 9.37
N TYR A 78 9.03 5.30 8.89
CA TYR A 78 10.12 6.07 9.49
C TYR A 78 9.75 7.52 9.83
N GLN A 79 9.06 8.21 8.92
CA GLN A 79 8.68 9.60 9.12
C GLN A 79 7.79 9.81 10.36
N ASN A 80 7.07 8.79 10.84
CA ASN A 80 6.27 8.91 12.06
C ASN A 80 7.12 9.15 13.33
N ALA A 81 8.43 8.90 13.30
CA ALA A 81 9.34 9.34 14.34
C ALA A 81 9.32 10.88 14.51
N PHE A 82 9.05 11.63 13.44
CA PHE A 82 9.02 13.09 13.39
C PHE A 82 7.59 13.62 13.22
N ARG A 83 6.57 12.87 13.65
CA ARG A 83 5.17 13.30 13.50
C ARG A 83 4.79 14.45 14.42
N ASN A 84 5.26 14.40 15.66
CA ASN A 84 5.03 15.42 16.69
C ASN A 84 5.92 15.12 17.91
N SER A 85 5.88 15.99 18.91
CA SER A 85 6.63 15.86 20.17
C SER A 85 6.26 14.65 21.05
N ARG A 86 5.22 13.87 20.70
CA ARG A 86 4.77 12.70 21.48
C ARG A 86 5.28 11.37 20.94
N SER A 87 5.96 11.34 19.79
CA SER A 87 6.60 10.12 19.30
C SER A 87 7.68 9.65 20.28
N THR A 88 7.97 8.36 20.30
CA THR A 88 9.04 7.79 21.15
C THR A 88 10.38 8.47 20.86
N PHE A 89 10.75 8.58 19.59
CA PHE A 89 11.98 9.24 19.17
C PHE A 89 12.09 10.69 19.70
N MET A 90 11.04 11.50 19.56
CA MET A 90 11.09 12.88 20.03
C MET A 90 11.12 12.99 21.56
N LYS A 91 10.51 12.05 22.28
CA LYS A 91 10.59 11.97 23.75
C LYS A 91 12.01 11.63 24.20
N GLU A 92 12.65 10.66 23.55
CA GLU A 92 14.04 10.27 23.84
C GLU A 92 15.01 11.40 23.52
N GLU A 93 14.85 12.05 22.36
CA GLU A 93 15.64 13.23 21.99
C GLU A 93 15.51 14.36 23.03
N ALA A 94 14.30 14.61 23.56
CA ALA A 94 14.10 15.61 24.59
C ALA A 94 14.88 15.30 25.89
N LEU A 95 15.10 14.02 26.20
CA LEU A 95 15.93 13.59 27.32
C LEU A 95 17.44 13.66 27.01
N ALA A 96 17.80 13.54 25.72
CA ALA A 96 19.19 13.58 25.23
C ALA A 96 19.73 14.99 24.92
N GLY A 97 19.02 16.05 25.33
CA GLY A 97 19.43 17.45 25.09
C GLY A 97 18.65 18.18 24.00
N GLY A 98 17.72 17.49 23.34
CA GLY A 98 16.70 18.06 22.46
C GLY A 98 17.17 18.31 21.02
N MET A 99 16.37 17.84 20.07
CA MET A 99 16.51 18.20 18.66
C MET A 99 15.77 19.50 18.35
N LYS A 100 16.43 20.40 17.60
CA LYS A 100 15.76 21.61 17.06
C LYS A 100 14.99 21.26 15.77
N VAL A 101 13.68 21.05 15.91
CA VAL A 101 12.78 20.90 14.77
C VAL A 101 12.24 22.27 14.36
N LYS A 102 12.33 22.61 13.06
CA LYS A 102 11.74 23.84 12.52
C LYS A 102 10.21 23.79 12.64
N LYS A 103 9.55 24.95 12.70
CA LYS A 103 8.08 25.04 12.80
C LYS A 103 7.35 24.20 11.75
N ASP A 104 7.92 24.09 10.55
CA ASP A 104 7.42 23.34 9.39
C ASP A 104 8.24 22.08 9.08
N GLY A 105 9.09 21.62 10.00
CA GLY A 105 10.00 20.49 9.81
C GLY A 105 9.44 19.12 10.22
N TRP A 106 8.16 19.03 10.55
CA TRP A 106 7.52 17.77 10.93
C TRP A 106 7.21 16.91 9.70
N GLY A 107 7.20 15.59 9.89
CA GLY A 107 6.93 14.61 8.84
C GLY A 107 6.10 13.45 9.36
N PHE A 108 5.28 12.86 8.51
CA PHE A 108 4.47 11.69 8.90
C PHE A 108 4.07 10.86 7.70
N ILE A 109 3.68 9.62 7.97
CA ILE A 109 2.99 8.74 7.02
C ILE A 109 1.68 8.32 7.67
N GLU A 110 0.57 8.69 7.04
CA GLU A 110 -0.78 8.30 7.42
C GLU A 110 -1.24 7.11 6.58
N ILE A 111 -1.68 6.04 7.24
CA ILE A 111 -2.22 4.86 6.56
C ILE A 111 -3.74 4.95 6.59
N ASN A 112 -4.33 5.18 5.41
CA ASN A 112 -5.78 5.32 5.28
C ASN A 112 -6.50 3.97 5.17
N ALA A 113 -5.81 2.94 4.66
CA ALA A 113 -6.33 1.59 4.52
C ALA A 113 -5.20 0.59 4.32
N ILE A 114 -5.40 -0.64 4.81
CA ILE A 114 -4.60 -1.80 4.48
C ILE A 114 -5.58 -2.90 4.08
N ARG A 115 -5.39 -3.53 2.93
CA ARG A 115 -6.30 -4.59 2.46
C ARG A 115 -5.53 -5.76 1.89
N LEU A 116 -6.05 -6.96 2.13
CA LEU A 116 -5.63 -8.15 1.38
C LEU A 116 -6.15 -8.07 -0.06
N ALA A 117 -5.51 -8.82 -0.96
CA ALA A 117 -5.98 -8.93 -2.35
C ALA A 117 -7.40 -9.52 -2.46
N SER A 118 -7.85 -10.28 -1.45
CA SER A 118 -9.22 -10.76 -1.31
C SER A 118 -10.24 -9.65 -0.99
N GLY A 119 -9.78 -8.45 -0.61
CA GLY A 119 -10.61 -7.30 -0.24
C GLY A 119 -10.84 -7.14 1.26
N GLU A 120 -10.35 -8.07 2.08
CA GLU A 120 -10.41 -7.98 3.54
C GLU A 120 -9.66 -6.73 4.05
N ASP A 121 -10.30 -5.95 4.94
CA ASP A 121 -9.71 -4.77 5.55
C ASP A 121 -8.93 -5.16 6.81
N LEU A 122 -7.67 -4.76 6.87
CA LEU A 122 -6.74 -5.04 7.96
C LEU A 122 -6.53 -3.83 8.87
N MET A 123 -7.26 -2.72 8.64
CA MET A 123 -7.25 -1.61 9.58
C MET A 123 -7.82 -2.04 10.93
N PRO A 124 -7.31 -1.51 12.05
CA PRO A 124 -7.88 -1.78 13.36
C PRO A 124 -9.38 -1.43 13.35
N THR A 125 -10.23 -2.39 13.74
CA THR A 125 -11.60 -2.06 14.11
C THR A 125 -11.52 -1.16 15.33
N SER A 126 -11.96 0.09 15.21
CA SER A 126 -11.92 1.04 16.31
C SER A 126 -12.71 0.47 17.51
N SER A 127 -12.00 -0.04 18.51
CA SER A 127 -12.56 -0.28 19.84
C SER A 127 -12.82 1.09 20.44
N SER A 128 -14.10 1.43 20.60
CA SER A 128 -14.55 2.66 21.26
C SER A 128 -14.28 2.59 22.75
#